data_AF-A0A261GJS9-F1
#
_entry.id   AF-A0A261GJS9-F1
#
_cell.length_a   1.000
_cell.length_b   1.000
_cell.length_c   1.000
_cell.angle_alpha   90.00
_cell.angle_beta   90.00
_cell.angle_gamma   90.00
#
_symmetry.space_group_name_H-M   'P 1'
#
loop_
_entity.id
_entity.type
_entity.pdbx_description
1 polymer ?
#
loop_
_entity_poly.entity_id
_entity_poly.type
_entity_poly.pdbx_seq_one_letter_code
_entity_poly.pdbx_strand_id
1 'polypeptide(L)'
;MKHPSGYTIEDVIEVGKERRSRFDFDKYQPDFMGLVSLNSDRGWPITSGVRPAHQVTADILTSGEQVFFENDILMPGESARAYIKLLSPEHYPHCLNVGKEMNMNEGSKVIGKVKVLAVYNELLLATS
;
A
#
# COMPACT_ATOMS: atom_id res chain seq x y z
N MET A 1 18.47 -9.49 -11.33
CA MET A 1 17.49 -9.27 -12.43
C MET A 1 17.47 -7.76 -12.70
N LYS A 2 17.49 -7.29 -13.96
CA LYS A 2 17.43 -5.84 -14.26
C LYS A 2 16.00 -5.45 -14.58
N HIS A 3 15.48 -4.43 -13.91
CA HIS A 3 14.16 -3.87 -14.17
C HIS A 3 14.17 -3.20 -15.56
N PRO A 4 13.03 -3.15 -16.30
CA PRO A 4 12.98 -2.52 -17.62
C PRO A 4 13.47 -1.07 -17.68
N SER A 5 13.51 -0.36 -16.56
CA SER A 5 14.03 1.00 -16.43
C SER A 5 15.53 1.08 -16.08
N GLY A 6 16.23 -0.06 -16.01
CA GLY A 6 17.67 -0.13 -15.74
C GLY A 6 18.06 -0.33 -14.27
N TYR A 7 17.14 -0.18 -13.32
CA TYR A 7 17.39 -0.43 -11.90
C TYR A 7 17.59 -1.92 -11.58
N THR A 8 18.42 -2.18 -10.58
CA THR A 8 18.58 -3.48 -9.94
C THR A 8 17.62 -3.62 -8.75
N ILE A 9 17.51 -4.83 -8.19
CA ILE A 9 16.71 -5.05 -6.97
C ILE A 9 17.38 -4.31 -5.80
N GLU A 10 18.71 -4.28 -5.78
CA GLU A 10 19.53 -3.60 -4.80
C GLU A 10 19.24 -2.09 -4.78
N ASP A 11 19.14 -1.46 -5.95
CA ASP A 11 18.77 -0.03 -6.06
C ASP A 11 17.38 0.24 -5.47
N VAL A 12 16.42 -0.65 -5.74
CA VAL A 12 15.04 -0.54 -5.27
C VAL A 12 14.96 -0.69 -3.74
N ILE A 13 15.75 -1.61 -3.18
CA ILE A 13 15.87 -1.81 -1.73
C ILE A 13 16.45 -0.56 -1.07
N GLU A 14 17.53 0.00 -1.61
CA GLU A 14 18.22 1.14 -1.00
C GLU A 14 17.30 2.37 -0.95
N VAL A 15 16.58 2.65 -2.04
CA VAL A 15 15.56 3.72 -2.07
C VAL A 15 14.44 3.47 -1.06
N GLY A 16 14.01 2.20 -0.90
CA GLY A 16 13.00 1.81 0.08
C GLY A 16 13.45 2.08 1.53
N LYS A 17 14.71 1.75 1.85
CA LYS A 17 15.33 2.00 3.16
C LYS A 17 15.41 3.48 3.48
N GLU A 18 15.89 4.29 2.54
CA GLU A 18 15.98 5.74 2.72
C GLU A 18 14.60 6.35 3.05
N ARG A 19 13.56 5.94 2.31
CA ARG A 19 12.18 6.40 2.56
C ARG A 19 11.67 5.96 3.93
N ARG A 20 11.88 4.69 4.31
CA ARG A 20 11.50 4.21 5.64
C ARG A 20 12.23 4.97 6.75
N SER A 21 13.51 5.26 6.60
CA SER A 21 14.29 5.98 7.62
C SER A 21 13.76 7.38 7.92
N ARG A 22 13.02 7.96 6.98
CA ARG A 22 12.34 9.27 7.10
C ARG A 22 10.90 9.15 7.59
N PHE A 23 10.40 7.95 7.82
CA PHE A 23 9.04 7.75 8.29
C PHE A 23 8.89 8.33 9.69
N ASP A 24 7.87 9.17 9.82
CA ASP A 24 7.45 9.81 11.06
C ASP A 24 5.93 9.71 11.04
N PHE A 25 5.35 8.99 12.01
CA PHE A 25 3.93 8.68 12.02
C PHE A 25 3.07 9.94 12.08
N ASP A 26 3.46 10.90 12.90
CA ASP A 26 2.70 12.13 13.15
C ASP A 26 2.76 13.08 11.94
N LYS A 27 3.88 13.08 11.20
CA LYS A 27 3.99 13.80 9.93
C LYS A 27 3.28 13.07 8.79
N TYR A 28 3.39 11.74 8.76
CA TYR A 28 2.81 10.94 7.69
C TYR A 28 1.29 10.93 7.76
N GLN A 29 0.71 10.82 8.95
CA GLN A 29 -0.73 10.75 9.20
C GLN A 29 -1.38 9.68 8.31
N PRO A 30 -1.09 8.38 8.58
CA PRO A 30 -1.67 7.31 7.79
C PRO A 30 -3.18 7.27 7.98
N ASP A 31 -3.88 6.88 6.92
CA ASP A 31 -5.33 6.68 6.98
C ASP A 31 -5.69 5.36 7.65
N PHE A 32 -4.90 4.31 7.40
CA PHE A 32 -5.10 2.99 7.98
C PHE A 32 -3.81 2.17 7.96
N MET A 33 -3.79 1.10 8.76
CA MET A 33 -2.80 0.04 8.68
C MET A 33 -3.44 -1.18 8.01
N GLY A 34 -2.70 -1.83 7.11
CA GLY A 34 -3.17 -3.01 6.39
C GLY A 34 -2.13 -4.12 6.32
N LEU A 35 -2.61 -5.35 6.17
CA LEU A 35 -1.80 -6.48 5.72
C LEU A 35 -1.81 -6.48 4.19
N VAL A 36 -0.67 -6.14 3.60
CA VAL A 36 -0.47 -6.08 2.15
C VAL A 36 0.05 -7.43 1.69
N SER A 37 -0.59 -8.03 0.68
CA SER A 37 -0.22 -9.31 0.07
C SER A 37 0.05 -9.10 -1.41
N LEU A 38 1.22 -9.54 -1.90
CA LEU A 38 1.61 -9.38 -3.30
C LEU A 38 1.35 -10.67 -4.07
N ASN A 39 0.78 -10.58 -5.28
CA ASN A 39 0.56 -11.77 -6.10
C ASN A 39 1.90 -12.41 -6.50
N SER A 40 1.97 -13.73 -6.46
CA SER A 40 3.19 -14.50 -6.77
C SER A 40 3.66 -14.34 -8.22
N ASP A 41 2.75 -14.02 -9.14
CA ASP A 41 3.02 -13.84 -10.57
C ASP A 41 3.40 -12.40 -10.96
N ARG A 42 3.50 -11.47 -10.00
CA ARG A 42 3.89 -10.08 -10.28
C ARG A 42 5.32 -9.99 -10.83
N GLY A 43 6.19 -10.93 -10.47
CA GLY A 43 7.56 -11.05 -10.95
C GLY A 43 8.57 -10.06 -10.34
N TRP A 44 8.11 -8.90 -9.87
CA TRP A 44 8.94 -7.88 -9.20
C TRP A 44 8.42 -7.54 -7.81
N PRO A 45 9.32 -7.29 -6.84
CA PRO A 45 8.95 -6.82 -5.52
C PRO A 45 8.47 -5.36 -5.52
N ILE A 46 7.93 -4.92 -4.38
CA ILE A 46 7.60 -3.53 -4.09
C ILE A 46 8.28 -3.06 -2.80
N THR A 47 8.49 -1.76 -2.65
CA THR A 47 9.15 -1.14 -1.48
C THR A 47 8.37 0.06 -0.97
N SER A 48 8.76 0.58 0.19
CA SER A 48 8.11 1.76 0.79
C SER A 48 8.11 2.97 -0.16
N GLY A 49 7.01 3.71 -0.15
CA GLY A 49 6.73 4.82 -1.06
C GLY A 49 6.04 4.42 -2.37
N VAL A 50 5.78 3.14 -2.60
CA VAL A 50 4.95 2.69 -3.73
C VAL A 50 3.52 3.19 -3.59
N ARG A 51 2.88 3.52 -4.72
CA ARG A 51 1.55 4.13 -4.77
C ARG A 51 0.59 3.37 -5.71
N PRO A 52 0.28 2.10 -5.46
CA PRO A 52 -0.70 1.39 -6.28
C PRO A 52 -2.09 1.98 -6.07
N ALA A 53 -2.98 1.71 -7.01
CA ALA A 53 -4.39 2.06 -6.89
C ALA A 53 -5.11 1.03 -5.99
N HIS A 54 -5.80 1.50 -4.96
CA HIS A 54 -6.61 0.70 -4.06
C HIS A 54 -8.07 0.80 -4.44
N GLN A 55 -8.74 -0.34 -4.59
CA GLN A 55 -10.16 -0.41 -4.88
C GLN A 55 -10.97 -0.25 -3.58
N VAL A 56 -11.18 1.01 -3.16
CA VAL A 56 -11.80 1.35 -1.87
C VAL A 56 -13.32 1.16 -1.85
N THR A 57 -13.96 1.25 -3.01
CA THR A 57 -15.35 0.86 -3.25
C THR A 57 -15.46 0.06 -4.55
N ALA A 58 -16.65 -0.41 -4.94
CA ALA A 58 -16.82 -1.09 -6.21
C ALA A 58 -16.37 -0.23 -7.41
N ASP A 59 -16.63 1.08 -7.33
CA ASP A 59 -16.48 2.02 -8.45
C ASP A 59 -15.26 2.95 -8.32
N ILE A 60 -14.56 2.93 -7.17
CA ILE A 60 -13.48 3.88 -6.89
C ILE A 60 -12.14 3.16 -6.72
N LEU A 61 -11.21 3.53 -7.60
CA LEU A 61 -9.77 3.28 -7.48
C LEU A 61 -9.07 4.58 -7.09
N THR A 62 -8.29 4.56 -6.01
CA THR A 62 -7.49 5.72 -5.57
C THR A 62 -6.05 5.31 -5.30
N SER A 63 -5.09 6.17 -5.62
CA SER A 63 -3.69 5.90 -5.29
C SER A 63 -3.48 5.98 -3.78
N GLY A 64 -2.68 5.08 -3.23
CA GLY A 64 -2.32 5.12 -1.81
C GLY A 64 -0.85 4.84 -1.60
N GLU A 65 -0.14 5.75 -0.94
CA GLU A 65 1.25 5.52 -0.56
C GLU A 65 1.33 4.49 0.56
N GLN A 66 2.26 3.56 0.44
CA GLN A 66 2.48 2.49 1.41
C GLN A 66 3.87 2.61 2.04
N VAL A 67 3.93 2.56 3.36
CA VAL A 67 5.18 2.44 4.12
C VAL A 67 5.15 1.13 4.89
N PHE A 68 5.97 0.17 4.47
CA PHE A 68 6.02 -1.15 5.11
C PHE A 68 6.63 -1.05 6.51
N PHE A 69 6.08 -1.79 7.47
CA PHE A 69 6.47 -1.74 8.87
C PHE A 69 7.67 -2.65 9.18
N GLU A 70 7.66 -3.88 8.67
CA GLU A 70 8.65 -4.92 9.02
C GLU A 70 9.81 -5.01 8.03
N ASN A 71 9.53 -4.90 6.72
CA ASN A 71 10.47 -5.28 5.68
C ASN A 71 10.67 -4.14 4.69
N ASP A 72 11.92 -3.88 4.29
CA ASP A 72 12.28 -2.87 3.27
C ASP A 72 11.70 -3.18 1.90
N ILE A 73 11.41 -4.45 1.66
CA ILE A 73 10.91 -5.00 0.41
C ILE A 73 9.82 -6.03 0.69
N LEU A 74 8.82 -6.09 -0.18
CA LEU A 74 7.82 -7.15 -0.20
C LEU A 74 7.97 -7.95 -1.49
N MET A 75 8.32 -9.23 -1.38
CA MET A 75 8.48 -10.11 -2.54
C MET A 75 7.13 -10.63 -3.06
N PRO A 76 7.04 -11.01 -4.35
CA PRO A 76 5.87 -11.71 -4.88
C PRO A 76 5.55 -12.97 -4.06
N GLY A 77 4.28 -13.12 -3.66
CA GLY A 77 3.80 -14.23 -2.82
C GLY A 77 3.93 -14.00 -1.32
N GLU A 78 4.57 -12.91 -0.88
CA GLU A 78 4.69 -12.57 0.53
C GLU A 78 3.58 -11.63 0.99
N SER A 79 3.53 -11.42 2.32
CA SER A 79 2.71 -10.38 2.94
C SER A 79 3.48 -9.62 4.01
N ALA A 80 3.18 -8.34 4.17
CA ALA A 80 3.76 -7.49 5.20
C ALA A 80 2.76 -6.45 5.69
N ARG A 81 2.91 -5.97 6.92
CA ARG A 81 2.12 -4.84 7.41
C ARG A 81 2.64 -3.54 6.80
N ALA A 82 1.73 -2.65 6.44
CA ALA A 82 2.07 -1.31 5.97
C ALA A 82 1.11 -0.26 6.55
N TYR A 83 1.64 0.95 6.70
CA TYR A 83 0.84 2.16 6.87
C TYR A 83 0.48 2.72 5.50
N ILE A 84 -0.80 3.02 5.28
CA ILE A 84 -1.30 3.47 3.99
C ILE A 84 -1.90 4.88 4.15
N LYS A 85 -1.51 5.78 3.23
CA LYS A 85 -2.10 7.10 3.08
C LYS A 85 -2.72 7.21 1.68
N LEU A 86 -4.04 7.29 1.63
CA LEU A 86 -4.83 7.38 0.42
C LEU A 86 -4.87 8.81 -0.11
N LEU A 87 -5.01 8.94 -1.42
CA LEU A 87 -5.15 10.23 -2.07
C LEU A 87 -6.58 10.73 -1.94
N SER A 88 -6.76 11.89 -1.32
CA SER A 88 -8.05 12.62 -1.26
C SER A 88 -9.22 11.83 -0.65
N PRO A 89 -9.08 11.34 0.60
CA PRO A 89 -10.10 10.52 1.30
C PRO A 89 -11.49 11.17 1.40
N GLU A 90 -11.57 12.50 1.32
CA GLU A 90 -12.81 13.27 1.34
C GLU A 90 -13.78 12.97 0.20
N HIS A 91 -13.33 12.35 -0.89
CA HIS A 91 -14.19 11.98 -2.02
C HIS A 91 -14.87 10.61 -1.84
N TYR A 92 -14.47 9.83 -0.84
CA TYR A 92 -14.99 8.49 -0.57
C TYR A 92 -15.06 8.20 0.94
N PRO A 93 -15.78 9.02 1.71
CA PRO A 93 -15.90 8.83 3.16
C PRO A 93 -16.62 7.51 3.49
N HIS A 94 -16.44 7.03 4.72
CA HIS A 94 -17.16 5.89 5.29
C HIS A 94 -17.01 4.57 4.53
N CYS A 95 -15.87 4.34 3.88
CA CYS A 95 -15.67 3.17 3.03
C CYS A 95 -14.81 2.06 3.67
N LEU A 96 -14.19 2.27 4.83
CA LEU A 96 -13.26 1.31 5.45
C LEU A 96 -13.80 0.77 6.77
N ASN A 97 -13.63 -0.54 6.95
CA ASN A 97 -13.85 -1.26 8.19
C ASN A 97 -12.68 -2.21 8.42
N VAL A 98 -12.36 -2.51 9.68
CA VAL A 98 -11.40 -3.56 10.00
C VAL A 98 -11.86 -4.89 9.39
N GLY A 99 -10.93 -5.59 8.75
CA GLY A 99 -11.19 -6.84 8.04
C GLY A 99 -11.58 -6.68 6.57
N LYS A 100 -11.91 -5.47 6.10
CA LYS A 100 -12.17 -5.23 4.67
C LYS A 100 -10.95 -5.57 3.83
N GLU A 101 -11.16 -6.28 2.73
CA GLU A 101 -10.14 -6.54 1.72
C GLU A 101 -10.36 -5.66 0.50
N MET A 102 -9.26 -5.16 -0.08
CA MET A 102 -9.26 -4.31 -1.26
C MET A 102 -8.21 -4.80 -2.24
N ASN A 103 -8.51 -4.75 -3.53
CA ASN A 103 -7.52 -5.01 -4.57
C ASN A 103 -6.53 -3.86 -4.65
N MET A 104 -5.27 -4.20 -4.91
CA MET A 104 -4.23 -3.26 -5.31
C MET A 104 -3.93 -3.44 -6.79
N ASN A 105 -3.93 -2.34 -7.54
CA ASN A 105 -3.83 -2.37 -9.00
C ASN A 105 -2.67 -1.50 -9.49
N GLU A 106 -2.05 -1.94 -10.58
CA GLU A 106 -1.18 -1.15 -11.45
C GLU A 106 -1.81 -1.10 -12.83
N GLY A 107 -2.32 0.07 -13.22
CA GLY A 107 -3.22 0.18 -14.37
C GLY A 107 -4.44 -0.72 -14.18
N SER A 108 -4.71 -1.59 -15.17
CA SER A 108 -5.81 -2.55 -15.13
C SER A 108 -5.46 -3.88 -14.44
N LYS A 109 -4.19 -4.11 -14.07
CA LYS A 109 -3.75 -5.38 -13.48
C LYS A 109 -3.88 -5.33 -11.97
N VAL A 110 -4.57 -6.31 -11.39
CA VAL A 110 -4.52 -6.59 -9.94
C VAL A 110 -3.16 -7.19 -9.61
N ILE A 111 -2.38 -6.51 -8.78
CA ILE A 111 -1.02 -6.92 -8.38
C ILE A 111 -0.98 -7.53 -6.98
N GLY A 112 -2.06 -7.41 -6.21
CA GLY A 112 -2.13 -7.88 -4.84
C GLY A 112 -3.41 -7.44 -4.15
N LYS A 113 -3.45 -7.62 -2.84
CA LYS A 113 -4.55 -7.19 -1.97
C LYS A 113 -4.02 -6.49 -0.73
N VAL A 114 -4.89 -5.71 -0.09
CA VAL A 114 -4.68 -5.22 1.26
C VAL A 114 -5.89 -5.56 2.12
N LYS A 115 -5.64 -6.10 3.31
CA LYS A 115 -6.66 -6.31 4.35
C LYS A 115 -6.49 -5.26 5.43
N VAL A 116 -7.55 -4.49 5.73
CA VAL A 116 -7.54 -3.44 6.75
C VAL A 116 -7.40 -4.06 8.13
N LEU A 117 -6.41 -3.62 8.91
CA LEU A 117 -6.14 -4.08 10.29
C LEU A 117 -6.53 -3.05 11.34
N ALA A 118 -6.37 -1.76 11.04
CA ALA A 118 -6.78 -0.64 11.87
C ALA A 118 -7.03 0.58 10.99
N VAL A 119 -8.01 1.41 11.33
CA VAL A 119 -8.30 2.68 10.63
C VAL A 119 -7.99 3.82 11.60
N TYR A 120 -7.24 4.82 11.13
CA TYR A 120 -6.82 5.98 11.92
C TYR A 120 -7.53 7.26 11.45
N ASN A 121 -7.87 7.36 10.16
CA ASN A 121 -8.66 8.46 9.65
C ASN A 121 -10.16 8.19 9.87
N GLU A 122 -10.75 8.90 10.82
CA GLU A 122 -12.16 8.76 11.19
C GLU A 122 -13.13 9.03 10.02
N LEU A 123 -12.75 9.85 9.05
CA LEU A 123 -13.56 10.12 7.86
C LEU A 123 -13.85 8.85 7.05
N LEU A 124 -12.92 7.88 7.08
CA LEU A 124 -13.01 6.65 6.31
C LEU A 124 -13.73 5.54 7.06
N LEU A 125 -13.95 5.66 8.38
CA LEU A 125 -14.66 4.66 9.16
C LEU A 125 -16.11 4.52 8.67
N ALA A 126 -16.50 3.33 8.22
CA ALA A 126 -17.87 3.09 7.83
C ALA A 126 -18.77 3.08 9.08
N THR A 127 -19.93 3.73 8.95
CA THR A 127 -20.94 3.71 10.00
C THR A 127 -21.59 2.33 10.03
N SER A 128 -21.63 1.72 11.22
CA SER A 128 -22.32 0.43 11.46
C SER A 128 -23.83 0.56 11.40
#